data_AF-A0A8J7HTA4-F1
#
_entry.id   AF-A0A8J7HTA4-F1
#
_cell.length_a   1.000
_cell.length_b   1.000
_cell.length_c   1.000
_cell.angle_alpha   90.00
_cell.angle_beta   90.00
_cell.angle_gamma   90.00
#
_symmetry.space_group_name_H-M   'P 1'
#
loop_
_entity.id
_entity.type
_entity.pdbx_description
1 polymer ?
#
loop_
_entity_poly.entity_id
_entity_poly.type
_entity_poly.pdbx_seq_one_letter_code
_entity_poly.pdbx_strand_id
1 'polypeptide(L)'
;METTEIPVTIVYFGAKPNYLKFALKSAANFNDTVVLIGDIANKDFWKNHWDTTIIECSKYQAFLKNYIHMSTNSQEFEIACFKRFFYLEQWMEKNDIKKAFLLDGDIMTFANYSEQVALLLSSDCIATLITPENQPKLRFTSSPHFSYWTFEGLKDFTNFCTEAYTNNILNKLQEKYQWHVNNKLPGGICDMTLLYLWSEGNSQVANLNRVINDMTVDTSINVSANYFDNEYQMQFGLKKLIFRNGIPYGYNQILNKEIKFLCLHCQGKAKAVMKFLYYKQLRNFYYLPKIVATTKLHLKRFIKKIISNK
;
A
#
# COMPACT_ATOMS: atom_id res chain seq x y z
N MET A 1 -25.67 -11.02 11.91
CA MET A 1 -24.75 -11.96 11.26
C MET A 1 -23.42 -11.79 11.96
N GLU A 2 -22.87 -12.85 12.56
CA GLU A 2 -21.49 -12.78 13.05
C GLU A 2 -20.59 -12.52 11.85
N THR A 3 -19.96 -11.35 11.80
CA THR A 3 -18.91 -11.07 10.83
C THR A 3 -17.74 -11.96 11.17
N THR A 4 -17.42 -12.92 10.31
CA THR A 4 -16.22 -13.75 10.47
C THR A 4 -14.99 -12.85 10.42
N GLU A 5 -14.17 -12.89 11.47
CA GLU A 5 -12.93 -12.10 11.54
C GLU A 5 -11.99 -12.45 10.38
N ILE A 6 -11.50 -11.43 9.67
CA ILE A 6 -10.56 -11.55 8.56
C ILE A 6 -9.19 -11.06 9.04
N PRO A 7 -8.15 -11.90 9.01
CA PRO A 7 -6.81 -11.51 9.42
C PRO A 7 -6.27 -10.29 8.65
N VAL A 8 -5.63 -9.37 9.38
CA VAL A 8 -4.85 -8.29 8.81
C VAL A 8 -3.39 -8.71 8.75
N THR A 9 -2.86 -8.79 7.54
CA THR A 9 -1.48 -9.18 7.28
C THR A 9 -0.65 -7.96 6.88
N ILE A 10 0.55 -7.87 7.45
CA ILE A 10 1.59 -6.97 6.99
C ILE A 10 2.73 -7.85 6.50
N VAL A 11 3.04 -7.79 5.21
CA VAL A 11 4.11 -8.60 4.61
C VAL A 11 5.37 -7.73 4.48
N TYR A 12 6.38 -8.03 5.29
CA TYR A 12 7.58 -7.20 5.39
C TYR A 12 8.82 -8.08 5.60
N PHE A 13 9.81 -7.91 4.73
CA PHE A 13 11.07 -8.67 4.75
C PHE A 13 12.25 -7.81 5.20
N GLY A 14 13.22 -8.42 5.86
CA GLY A 14 14.45 -7.78 6.30
C GLY A 14 14.29 -6.93 7.56
N ALA A 15 14.86 -5.73 7.52
CA ALA A 15 15.08 -4.89 8.69
C ALA A 15 13.81 -4.60 9.50
N LYS A 16 14.00 -4.17 10.75
CA LYS A 16 12.95 -3.78 11.70
C LYS A 16 12.85 -2.27 11.84
N PRO A 17 12.42 -1.52 10.80
CA PRO A 17 12.40 -0.09 10.91
C PRO A 17 11.39 0.35 11.96
N ASN A 18 11.71 1.44 12.67
CA ASN A 18 10.90 1.95 13.77
C ASN A 18 9.44 2.27 13.40
N TYR A 19 9.14 2.51 12.12
CA TYR A 19 7.78 2.83 11.68
C TYR A 19 6.88 1.58 11.60
N LEU A 20 7.44 0.40 11.31
CA LEU A 20 6.70 -0.85 11.16
C LEU A 20 5.95 -1.24 12.45
N LYS A 21 6.55 -0.94 13.61
CA LYS A 21 5.89 -1.17 14.91
C LYS A 21 4.59 -0.36 15.07
N PHE A 22 4.52 0.83 14.47
CA PHE A 22 3.32 1.66 14.54
C PHE A 22 2.23 1.13 13.61
N ALA A 23 2.60 0.60 12.44
CA ALA A 23 1.64 -0.08 11.57
C ALA A 23 1.01 -1.27 12.30
N LEU A 24 1.84 -2.20 12.81
CA LEU A 24 1.39 -3.40 13.54
C LEU A 24 0.55 -3.07 14.77
N LYS A 25 1.02 -2.14 15.62
CA LYS A 25 0.28 -1.72 16.81
C LYS A 25 -1.03 -1.01 16.47
N SER A 26 -1.04 -0.18 15.42
CA SER A 26 -2.28 0.48 15.01
C SER A 26 -3.28 -0.54 14.47
N ALA A 27 -2.86 -1.53 13.69
CA ALA A 27 -3.74 -2.60 13.21
C ALA A 27 -4.33 -3.39 14.38
N ALA A 28 -3.50 -3.74 15.37
CA ALA A 28 -3.91 -4.55 16.53
C ALA A 28 -4.76 -3.78 17.55
N ASN A 29 -4.86 -2.46 17.43
CA ASN A 29 -5.80 -1.67 18.23
C ASN A 29 -7.24 -1.80 17.72
N PHE A 30 -7.45 -2.29 16.49
CA PHE A 30 -8.76 -2.34 15.84
C PHE A 30 -9.15 -3.71 15.32
N ASN A 31 -8.20 -4.61 15.09
CA ASN A 31 -8.43 -5.93 14.52
C ASN A 31 -7.83 -6.98 15.46
N ASP A 32 -8.51 -8.12 15.61
CA ASP A 32 -8.15 -9.14 16.59
C ASP A 32 -6.95 -9.95 16.11
N THR A 33 -6.94 -10.25 14.80
CA THR A 33 -5.86 -11.04 14.18
C THR A 33 -4.97 -10.16 13.31
N VAL A 34 -3.78 -9.85 13.82
CA VAL A 34 -2.72 -9.16 13.06
C VAL A 34 -1.50 -10.05 12.92
N VAL A 35 -1.10 -10.34 11.67
CA VAL A 35 0.00 -11.23 11.32
C VAL A 35 1.11 -10.43 10.66
N LEU A 36 2.36 -10.65 11.09
CA LEU A 36 3.55 -10.20 10.37
C LEU A 36 4.11 -11.37 9.57
N ILE A 37 3.96 -11.35 8.25
CA ILE A 37 4.62 -12.30 7.35
C ILE A 37 5.98 -11.72 7.02
N GLY A 38 7.05 -12.41 7.42
CA GLY A 38 8.40 -11.86 7.29
C GLY A 38 9.45 -12.94 7.26
N ASP A 39 10.67 -12.61 7.66
CA ASP A 39 11.80 -13.53 7.66
C ASP A 39 12.51 -13.52 9.02
N ILE A 40 13.59 -14.29 9.13
CA ILE A 40 14.36 -14.42 10.37
C ILE A 40 14.85 -13.07 10.89
N ALA A 41 15.04 -12.08 10.01
CA ALA A 41 15.53 -10.76 10.40
C ALA A 41 14.48 -9.95 11.18
N ASN A 42 13.22 -10.36 11.19
CA ASN A 42 12.15 -9.72 11.95
C ASN A 42 11.27 -10.66 12.80
N LYS A 43 11.75 -11.89 13.06
CA LYS A 43 11.03 -12.93 13.83
C LYS A 43 10.52 -12.53 15.22
N ASP A 44 11.30 -11.72 15.94
CA ASP A 44 11.02 -11.25 17.30
C ASP A 44 10.32 -9.88 17.30
N PHE A 45 9.96 -9.35 16.12
CA PHE A 45 9.37 -8.02 16.01
C PHE A 45 7.86 -8.01 16.32
N TRP A 46 7.18 -9.14 16.18
CA TRP A 46 5.74 -9.26 16.41
C TRP A 46 5.36 -10.64 16.96
N LYS A 47 4.38 -10.69 17.86
CA LYS A 47 3.97 -11.94 18.53
C LYS A 47 3.43 -13.00 17.56
N ASN A 48 2.70 -12.56 16.54
CA ASN A 48 2.09 -13.42 15.54
C ASN A 48 2.87 -13.25 14.23
N HIS A 49 4.11 -13.73 14.27
CA HIS A 49 5.03 -13.70 13.13
C HIS A 49 5.00 -15.04 12.41
N TRP A 50 4.92 -14.99 11.08
CA TRP A 50 5.08 -16.15 10.23
C TRP A 50 6.40 -16.04 9.47
N ASP A 51 7.36 -16.86 9.89
CA ASP A 51 8.73 -16.87 9.35
C ASP A 51 8.81 -17.63 8.03
N THR A 52 9.14 -16.91 6.97
CA THR A 52 9.26 -17.43 5.61
C THR A 52 10.64 -18.04 5.30
N THR A 53 11.61 -17.95 6.21
CA THR A 53 13.02 -18.28 5.92
C THR A 53 13.24 -19.71 5.44
N ILE A 54 12.48 -20.66 5.97
CA ILE A 54 12.56 -22.08 5.59
C ILE A 54 11.45 -22.49 4.61
N ILE A 55 10.62 -21.55 4.17
CA ILE A 55 9.46 -21.84 3.33
C ILE A 55 9.88 -21.79 1.88
N GLU A 56 9.89 -22.96 1.25
CA GLU A 56 10.05 -23.05 -0.20
C GLU A 56 8.73 -22.63 -0.89
N CYS A 57 8.82 -21.64 -1.78
CA CYS A 57 7.71 -21.19 -2.62
C CYS A 57 8.08 -21.42 -4.08
N SER A 58 7.71 -22.60 -4.60
CA SER A 58 8.02 -23.02 -5.97
C SER A 58 7.45 -22.06 -7.02
N LYS A 59 6.24 -21.53 -6.80
CA LYS A 59 5.61 -20.54 -7.69
C LYS A 59 6.41 -19.24 -7.75
N TYR A 60 6.89 -18.74 -6.62
CA TYR A 60 7.78 -17.57 -6.60
C TYR A 60 9.10 -17.84 -7.32
N GLN A 61 9.69 -19.03 -7.18
CA GLN A 61 10.89 -19.41 -7.93
C GLN A 61 10.62 -19.49 -9.44
N ALA A 62 9.44 -19.96 -9.86
CA ALA A 62 9.03 -19.96 -11.26
C ALA A 62 8.89 -18.53 -11.80
N PHE A 63 8.25 -17.63 -11.03
CA PHE A 63 8.19 -16.20 -11.36
C PHE A 63 9.58 -15.59 -11.54
N LEU A 64 10.51 -15.83 -10.60
CA LEU A 64 11.87 -15.28 -10.67
C LEU A 64 12.65 -15.73 -11.91
N LYS A 65 12.43 -16.96 -12.39
CA LYS A 65 13.07 -17.47 -13.62
C LYS A 65 12.64 -16.70 -14.87
N ASN A 66 11.40 -16.24 -14.92
CA ASN A 66 10.83 -15.55 -16.06
C ASN A 66 10.87 -14.02 -15.93
N TYR A 67 11.15 -13.48 -14.74
CA TYR A 67 11.09 -12.05 -14.47
C TYR A 67 12.06 -11.26 -15.34
N ILE A 68 11.52 -10.29 -16.08
CA ILE A 68 12.31 -9.33 -16.88
C ILE A 68 12.23 -7.96 -16.20
N HIS A 69 13.39 -7.44 -15.80
CA HIS A 69 13.46 -6.15 -15.15
C HIS A 69 13.25 -5.00 -16.15
N MET A 70 12.16 -4.27 -15.98
CA MET A 70 11.74 -3.14 -16.84
C MET A 70 11.32 -1.93 -16.00
N SER A 71 12.12 -1.55 -15.00
CA SER A 71 11.84 -0.42 -14.10
C SER A 71 13.11 0.39 -13.86
N THR A 72 12.96 1.68 -13.52
CA THR A 72 14.09 2.48 -13.01
C THR A 72 14.39 2.22 -11.53
N ASN A 73 13.50 1.57 -10.79
CA ASN A 73 13.81 1.09 -9.44
C ASN A 73 14.76 -0.11 -9.52
N SER A 74 15.45 -0.46 -8.43
CA SER A 74 16.30 -1.64 -8.44
C SER A 74 15.49 -2.92 -8.61
N GLN A 75 16.09 -3.93 -9.23
CA GLN A 75 15.47 -5.24 -9.39
C GLN A 75 15.10 -5.87 -8.05
N GLU A 76 15.94 -5.72 -7.03
CA GLU A 76 15.69 -6.25 -5.69
C GLU A 76 14.45 -5.61 -5.04
N PHE A 77 14.26 -4.30 -5.26
CA PHE A 77 13.09 -3.58 -4.75
C PHE A 77 11.80 -4.09 -5.40
N GLU A 78 11.78 -4.18 -6.73
CA GLU A 78 10.59 -4.66 -7.46
C GLU A 78 10.27 -6.12 -7.11
N ILE A 79 11.29 -6.99 -7.05
CA ILE A 79 11.12 -8.39 -6.64
C ILE A 79 10.57 -8.49 -5.22
N ALA A 80 11.02 -7.64 -4.29
CA ALA A 80 10.48 -7.62 -2.93
C ALA A 80 9.01 -7.21 -2.89
N CYS A 81 8.58 -6.28 -3.75
CA CYS A 81 7.18 -5.90 -3.90
C CYS A 81 6.31 -7.07 -4.36
N PHE A 82 6.76 -7.81 -5.39
CA PHE A 82 6.08 -9.02 -5.87
C PHE A 82 6.07 -10.16 -4.85
N LYS A 83 7.19 -10.38 -4.15
CA LYS A 83 7.36 -11.45 -3.15
C LYS A 83 6.21 -11.47 -2.12
N ARG A 84 5.66 -10.30 -1.78
CA ARG A 84 4.57 -10.17 -0.80
C ARG A 84 3.36 -11.03 -1.14
N PHE A 85 2.95 -11.07 -2.40
CA PHE A 85 1.76 -11.82 -2.84
C PHE A 85 1.96 -13.32 -2.78
N PHE A 86 3.11 -13.81 -3.27
CA PHE A 86 3.42 -15.23 -3.25
C PHE A 86 3.50 -15.79 -1.83
N TYR A 87 4.12 -15.05 -0.89
CA TYR A 87 4.21 -15.52 0.49
C TYR A 87 2.92 -15.32 1.28
N LEU A 88 2.10 -14.32 0.93
CA LEU A 88 0.74 -14.24 1.45
C LEU A 88 -0.09 -15.45 0.99
N GLU A 89 0.01 -15.84 -0.29
CA GLU A 89 -0.68 -17.03 -0.83
C GLU A 89 -0.25 -18.29 -0.07
N GLN A 90 1.06 -18.52 0.07
CA GLN A 90 1.58 -19.67 0.82
C GLN A 90 1.13 -19.68 2.28
N TRP A 91 1.06 -18.51 2.93
CA TRP A 91 0.56 -18.40 4.29
C TRP A 91 -0.92 -18.76 4.37
N MET A 92 -1.73 -18.23 3.44
CA MET A 92 -3.15 -18.51 3.39
C MET A 92 -3.43 -19.99 3.16
N GLU A 93 -2.71 -20.62 2.23
CA GLU A 93 -2.83 -22.05 1.94
C GLU A 93 -2.48 -22.92 3.16
N LYS A 94 -1.30 -22.69 3.77
CA LYS A 94 -0.79 -23.50 4.88
C LYS A 94 -1.62 -23.37 6.17
N ASN A 95 -2.40 -22.29 6.31
CA ASN A 95 -3.20 -22.02 7.51
C ASN A 95 -4.71 -22.07 7.23
N ASP A 96 -5.13 -22.57 6.06
CA ASP A 96 -6.53 -22.64 5.62
C ASP A 96 -7.30 -21.30 5.71
N ILE A 97 -6.60 -20.20 5.43
CA ILE A 97 -7.18 -18.85 5.48
C ILE A 97 -7.81 -18.54 4.13
N LYS A 98 -9.14 -18.34 4.11
CA LYS A 98 -9.88 -18.06 2.88
C LYS A 98 -9.82 -16.59 2.45
N LYS A 99 -9.63 -15.67 3.40
CA LYS A 99 -9.68 -14.22 3.19
C LYS A 99 -8.64 -13.53 4.07
N ALA A 100 -7.98 -12.51 3.54
CA ALA A 100 -7.02 -11.71 4.30
C ALA A 100 -7.00 -10.26 3.81
N PHE A 101 -6.71 -9.32 4.71
CA PHE A 101 -6.25 -7.98 4.32
C PHE A 101 -4.73 -7.98 4.19
N LEU A 102 -4.20 -7.35 3.15
CA LEU A 102 -2.79 -7.08 2.92
C LEU A 102 -2.53 -5.58 3.05
N LEU A 103 -1.66 -5.23 3.99
CA LEU A 103 -1.22 -3.86 4.24
C LEU A 103 0.29 -3.72 4.02
N ASP A 104 0.69 -2.56 3.51
CA ASP A 104 2.09 -2.14 3.53
C ASP A 104 2.54 -1.76 4.95
N GLY A 105 3.84 -1.89 5.20
CA GLY A 105 4.43 -1.61 6.52
C GLY A 105 4.37 -0.15 6.97
N ASP A 106 3.88 0.77 6.12
CA ASP A 106 3.69 2.19 6.39
C ASP A 106 2.23 2.64 6.35
N ILE A 107 1.29 1.71 6.56
CA ILE A 107 -0.12 2.01 6.80
C ILE A 107 -0.41 2.23 8.28
N MET A 108 -1.12 3.30 8.61
CA MET A 108 -1.72 3.52 9.93
C MET A 108 -3.19 3.13 9.90
N THR A 109 -3.59 2.18 10.75
CA THR A 109 -4.96 1.63 10.80
C THR A 109 -5.84 2.41 11.77
N PHE A 110 -7.09 2.69 11.36
CA PHE A 110 -8.11 3.38 12.16
C PHE A 110 -9.50 2.73 12.09
N ALA A 111 -9.57 1.46 11.71
CA ALA A 111 -10.82 0.73 11.58
C ALA A 111 -10.61 -0.77 11.79
N ASN A 112 -11.66 -1.42 12.30
CA ASN A 112 -11.82 -2.87 12.16
C ASN A 112 -12.26 -3.14 10.72
N TYR A 113 -11.44 -3.85 9.95
CA TYR A 113 -11.69 -4.06 8.52
C TYR A 113 -12.71 -5.17 8.25
N SER A 114 -12.81 -6.17 9.13
CA SER A 114 -13.87 -7.19 9.09
C SER A 114 -15.25 -6.54 9.25
N GLU A 115 -15.38 -5.56 10.14
CA GLU A 115 -16.65 -4.89 10.42
C GLU A 115 -16.97 -3.74 9.45
N GLN A 116 -15.96 -3.05 8.89
CA GLN A 116 -16.21 -1.84 8.10
C GLN A 116 -15.91 -1.98 6.62
N VAL A 117 -14.95 -2.81 6.23
CA VAL A 117 -14.60 -2.99 4.81
C VAL A 117 -15.33 -4.18 4.24
N ALA A 118 -15.31 -5.33 4.92
CA ALA A 118 -15.93 -6.55 4.38
C ALA A 118 -17.43 -6.40 4.12
N LEU A 119 -18.13 -5.59 4.91
CA LEU A 119 -19.55 -5.26 4.70
C LEU A 119 -19.83 -4.41 3.46
N LEU A 120 -18.81 -3.75 2.89
CA LEU A 120 -18.93 -2.94 1.68
C LEU A 120 -18.66 -3.74 0.40
N LEU A 121 -18.11 -4.95 0.53
CA LEU A 121 -17.71 -5.77 -0.61
C LEU A 121 -18.89 -6.60 -1.11
N SER A 122 -19.01 -6.72 -2.43
CA SER A 122 -19.94 -7.68 -3.03
C SER A 122 -19.55 -9.11 -2.67
N SER A 123 -20.53 -10.03 -2.68
CA SER A 123 -20.29 -11.44 -2.33
C SER A 123 -19.31 -12.16 -3.25
N ASP A 124 -19.18 -11.69 -4.49
CA ASP A 124 -18.25 -12.18 -5.51
C ASP A 124 -16.91 -11.42 -5.53
N CYS A 125 -16.68 -10.46 -4.62
CA CYS A 125 -15.43 -9.72 -4.58
C CYS A 125 -14.25 -10.64 -4.21
N ILE A 126 -13.27 -10.74 -5.11
CA ILE A 126 -12.06 -11.56 -4.93
C ILE A 126 -10.86 -10.74 -4.45
N ALA A 127 -10.83 -9.45 -4.78
CA ALA A 127 -9.76 -8.56 -4.34
C ALA A 127 -10.23 -7.10 -4.30
N THR A 128 -9.50 -6.28 -3.54
CA THR A 128 -9.65 -4.82 -3.60
C THR A 128 -8.33 -4.14 -3.88
N LEU A 129 -8.33 -3.11 -4.71
CA LEU A 129 -7.13 -2.33 -5.03
C LEU A 129 -7.38 -0.84 -4.86
N ILE A 130 -6.28 -0.09 -4.83
CA ILE A 130 -6.29 1.38 -4.77
C ILE A 130 -5.91 1.93 -6.14
N THR A 131 -6.92 2.25 -6.95
CA THR A 131 -6.76 2.69 -8.34
C THR A 131 -7.29 4.12 -8.48
N PRO A 132 -6.47 5.11 -8.84
CA PRO A 132 -6.97 6.46 -9.16
C PRO A 132 -7.77 6.43 -10.47
N GLU A 133 -8.74 7.33 -10.61
CA GLU A 133 -9.52 7.46 -11.84
C GLU A 133 -8.65 7.90 -13.02
N ASN A 134 -7.80 8.89 -12.76
CA ASN A 134 -6.93 9.45 -13.77
C ASN A 134 -5.82 8.45 -14.14
N GLN A 135 -6.04 7.70 -15.22
CA GLN A 135 -5.10 6.77 -15.83
C GLN A 135 -4.66 7.31 -17.20
N PRO A 136 -3.80 8.35 -17.25
CA PRO A 136 -3.25 8.83 -18.51
C PRO A 136 -2.49 7.70 -19.23
N LYS A 137 -2.28 7.88 -20.53
CA LYS A 137 -1.75 6.84 -21.43
C LYS A 137 -0.58 6.08 -20.80
N LEU A 138 -0.74 4.76 -20.72
CA LEU A 138 0.24 3.80 -20.22
C LEU A 138 0.67 4.03 -18.75
N ARG A 139 -0.13 4.73 -17.92
CA ARG A 139 0.14 4.83 -16.47
C ARG A 139 0.05 3.45 -15.80
N PHE A 140 -1.06 2.75 -16.03
CA PHE A 140 -1.35 1.39 -15.53
C PHE A 140 -0.98 1.23 -14.06
N THR A 141 -1.72 1.90 -13.17
CA THR A 141 -1.41 1.85 -11.74
C THR A 141 -2.62 1.46 -10.91
N SER A 142 -2.46 0.36 -10.18
CA SER A 142 -3.35 -0.08 -9.11
C SER A 142 -2.49 -0.52 -7.94
N SER A 143 -2.61 0.17 -6.81
CA SER A 143 -1.73 -0.06 -5.66
C SER A 143 -2.33 -1.08 -4.68
N PRO A 144 -1.52 -1.99 -4.12
CA PRO A 144 -1.97 -2.97 -3.13
C PRO A 144 -1.76 -2.53 -1.68
N HIS A 145 -1.25 -1.31 -1.44
CA HIS A 145 -0.79 -0.86 -0.11
C HIS A 145 -1.83 -1.03 1.00
N PHE A 146 -3.10 -1.01 0.62
CA PHE A 146 -4.20 -1.56 1.38
C PHE A 146 -5.06 -2.39 0.41
N SER A 147 -5.20 -3.68 0.68
CA SER A 147 -6.00 -4.57 -0.17
C SER A 147 -6.65 -5.68 0.65
N TYR A 148 -7.80 -6.16 0.17
CA TYR A 148 -8.47 -7.38 0.58
C TYR A 148 -8.21 -8.43 -0.50
N TRP A 149 -8.10 -9.70 -0.09
CA TRP A 149 -7.90 -10.84 -0.97
C TRP A 149 -8.68 -12.04 -0.47
N THR A 150 -9.38 -12.72 -1.38
CA THR A 150 -9.71 -14.13 -1.21
C THR A 150 -8.50 -14.97 -1.61
N PHE A 151 -8.42 -16.20 -1.08
CA PHE A 151 -7.37 -17.15 -1.47
C PHE A 151 -7.34 -17.36 -2.99
N GLU A 152 -8.50 -17.59 -3.60
CA GLU A 152 -8.62 -17.80 -5.04
C GLU A 152 -8.20 -16.56 -5.84
N GLY A 153 -8.60 -15.35 -5.43
CA GLY A 153 -8.18 -14.12 -6.09
C GLY A 153 -6.67 -13.89 -6.04
N LEU A 154 -6.04 -14.21 -4.92
CA LEU A 154 -4.59 -14.09 -4.76
C LEU A 154 -3.84 -15.16 -5.56
N LYS A 155 -4.36 -16.39 -5.59
CA LYS A 155 -3.82 -17.49 -6.42
C LYS A 155 -3.91 -17.16 -7.91
N ASP A 156 -5.02 -16.60 -8.36
CA ASP A 156 -5.21 -16.14 -9.73
C ASP A 156 -4.21 -15.02 -10.10
N PHE A 157 -4.05 -14.01 -9.23
CA PHE A 157 -3.10 -12.93 -9.45
C PHE A 157 -1.63 -13.41 -9.49
N THR A 158 -1.21 -14.31 -8.59
CA THR A 158 0.16 -14.84 -8.58
C THR A 158 0.44 -15.75 -9.78
N ASN A 159 -0.57 -16.46 -10.30
CA ASN A 159 -0.47 -17.18 -11.58
C ASN A 159 -0.26 -16.18 -12.72
N PHE A 160 -1.08 -15.13 -12.78
CA PHE A 160 -0.94 -14.05 -13.76
C PHE A 160 0.47 -13.43 -13.74
N CYS A 161 1.04 -13.19 -12.55
CA CYS A 161 2.40 -12.69 -12.42
C CYS A 161 3.45 -13.64 -12.99
N THR A 162 3.30 -14.95 -12.77
CA THR A 162 4.23 -15.99 -13.27
C THR A 162 4.21 -16.07 -14.81
N GLU A 163 3.04 -15.82 -15.39
CA GLU A 163 2.76 -15.87 -16.82
C GLU A 163 3.06 -14.56 -17.57
N ALA A 164 3.07 -13.43 -16.87
CA ALA A 164 3.12 -12.09 -17.46
C ALA A 164 4.33 -11.86 -18.39
N TYR A 165 5.45 -12.55 -18.12
CA TYR A 165 6.70 -12.38 -18.85
C TYR A 165 6.94 -13.44 -19.93
N THR A 166 6.00 -14.39 -20.10
CA THR A 166 6.07 -15.45 -21.11
C THR A 166 4.87 -15.46 -22.06
N ASN A 167 3.79 -14.76 -21.71
CA ASN A 167 2.53 -14.78 -22.44
C ASN A 167 2.29 -13.52 -23.27
N ASN A 168 1.09 -13.45 -23.87
CA ASN A 168 0.63 -12.40 -24.77
C ASN A 168 0.67 -10.96 -24.21
N ILE A 169 0.75 -10.77 -22.88
CA ILE A 169 0.85 -9.43 -22.29
C ILE A 169 2.26 -8.84 -22.32
N LEU A 170 3.31 -9.64 -22.60
CA LEU A 170 4.70 -9.17 -22.64
C LEU A 170 4.87 -7.97 -23.60
N ASN A 171 4.22 -8.01 -24.77
CA ASN A 171 4.26 -6.90 -25.72
C ASN A 171 3.69 -5.59 -25.13
N LYS A 172 2.61 -5.67 -24.35
CA LYS A 172 2.01 -4.51 -23.65
C LYS A 172 2.93 -3.97 -22.56
N LEU A 173 3.66 -4.85 -21.87
CA LEU A 173 4.69 -4.46 -20.89
C LEU A 173 5.87 -3.75 -21.57
N GLN A 174 6.37 -4.30 -22.68
CA GLN A 174 7.45 -3.71 -23.47
C GLN A 174 7.05 -2.35 -24.06
N GLU A 175 5.82 -2.21 -24.57
CA GLU A 175 5.30 -0.93 -25.08
C GLU A 175 5.32 0.14 -23.99
N LYS A 176 4.77 -0.17 -22.79
CA LYS A 176 4.81 0.75 -21.65
C LYS A 176 6.24 1.10 -21.26
N TYR A 177 7.13 0.11 -21.15
CA TYR A 177 8.51 0.36 -20.78
C TYR A 177 9.23 1.25 -21.80
N GLN A 178 9.08 0.96 -23.10
CA GLN A 178 9.67 1.75 -24.17
C GLN A 178 9.12 3.19 -24.17
N TRP A 179 7.84 3.38 -23.88
CA TRP A 179 7.27 4.72 -23.71
C TRP A 179 7.92 5.48 -22.55
N HIS A 180 8.15 4.85 -21.39
CA HIS A 180 8.86 5.47 -20.27
C HIS A 180 10.30 5.87 -20.66
N VAL A 181 11.02 4.98 -21.35
CA VAL A 181 12.39 5.23 -21.83
C VAL A 181 12.43 6.41 -22.81
N ASN A 182 11.56 6.38 -23.83
CA ASN A 182 11.51 7.42 -24.87
C ASN A 182 11.17 8.80 -24.31
N ASN A 183 10.36 8.85 -23.25
CA ASN A 183 9.92 10.11 -22.62
C ASN A 183 10.77 10.49 -21.38
N LYS A 184 11.83 9.73 -21.07
CA LYS A 184 12.70 9.94 -19.89
C LYS A 184 11.92 10.01 -18.57
N LEU A 185 10.88 9.20 -18.44
CA LEU A 185 10.03 9.14 -17.27
C LEU A 185 10.50 8.05 -16.30
N PRO A 186 10.58 8.31 -14.99
CA PRO A 186 10.91 7.28 -14.02
C PRO A 186 9.81 6.21 -13.94
N GLY A 187 10.12 5.07 -13.35
CA GLY A 187 9.24 3.92 -13.19
C GLY A 187 9.38 2.93 -14.34
N GLY A 188 8.26 2.31 -14.71
CA GLY A 188 8.22 1.23 -15.70
C GLY A 188 7.23 0.16 -15.25
N ILE A 189 7.63 -1.11 -15.33
CA ILE A 189 6.83 -2.27 -14.94
C ILE A 189 7.14 -2.66 -13.50
N CYS A 190 6.11 -2.67 -12.67
CA CYS A 190 6.13 -3.04 -11.25
C CYS A 190 4.90 -3.88 -10.89
N ASP A 191 4.77 -4.28 -9.63
CA ASP A 191 3.60 -5.00 -9.12
C ASP A 191 2.29 -4.24 -9.38
N MET A 192 2.29 -2.92 -9.19
CA MET A 192 1.12 -2.08 -9.47
C MET A 192 0.70 -2.07 -10.95
N THR A 193 1.65 -2.30 -11.86
CA THR A 193 1.36 -2.43 -13.29
C THR A 193 0.67 -3.76 -13.57
N LEU A 194 1.17 -4.86 -13.00
CA LEU A 194 0.53 -6.17 -13.20
C LEU A 194 -0.83 -6.24 -12.50
N LEU A 195 -0.99 -5.63 -11.33
CA LEU A 195 -2.29 -5.51 -10.66
C LEU A 195 -3.32 -4.75 -11.50
N TYR A 196 -2.91 -3.64 -12.11
CA TYR A 196 -3.78 -2.89 -13.01
C TYR A 196 -4.20 -3.76 -14.19
N LEU A 197 -3.26 -4.42 -14.86
CA LEU A 197 -3.56 -5.24 -16.04
C LEU A 197 -4.40 -6.48 -15.72
N TRP A 198 -4.16 -7.10 -14.56
CA TRP A 198 -4.93 -8.25 -14.07
C TRP A 198 -6.37 -7.87 -13.69
N SER A 199 -6.56 -6.68 -13.11
CA SER A 199 -7.88 -6.20 -12.69
C SER A 199 -8.67 -5.46 -13.78
N GLU A 200 -8.02 -5.09 -14.88
CA GLU A 200 -8.64 -4.35 -15.99
C GLU A 200 -9.84 -5.13 -16.57
N GLY A 201 -11.05 -4.61 -16.37
CA GLY A 201 -12.29 -5.25 -16.84
C GLY A 201 -12.83 -6.37 -15.93
N ASN A 202 -12.18 -6.69 -14.81
CA ASN A 202 -12.64 -7.71 -13.88
C ASN A 202 -13.59 -7.09 -12.83
N SER A 203 -14.90 -7.34 -12.95
CA SER A 203 -15.91 -6.82 -12.03
C SER A 203 -15.81 -7.35 -10.60
N GLN A 204 -15.08 -8.45 -10.38
CA GLN A 204 -14.85 -9.03 -9.05
C GLN A 204 -13.73 -8.31 -8.27
N VAL A 205 -13.01 -7.37 -8.91
CA VAL A 205 -11.99 -6.55 -8.25
C VAL A 205 -12.55 -5.16 -7.94
N ALA A 206 -12.74 -4.87 -6.65
CA ALA A 206 -13.29 -3.60 -6.20
C ALA A 206 -12.21 -2.53 -6.01
N ASN A 207 -12.59 -1.25 -6.11
CA ASN A 207 -11.70 -0.11 -5.91
C ASN A 207 -12.06 0.65 -4.62
N LEU A 208 -11.24 0.48 -3.57
CA LEU A 208 -11.46 1.11 -2.26
C LEU A 208 -10.89 2.52 -2.16
N ASN A 209 -10.32 3.05 -3.24
CA ASN A 209 -9.85 4.43 -3.31
C ASN A 209 -11.01 5.44 -3.35
N ARG A 210 -12.21 5.00 -3.73
CA ARG A 210 -13.41 5.84 -3.80
C ARG A 210 -13.96 6.11 -2.39
N VAL A 211 -14.78 7.15 -2.29
CA VAL A 211 -15.60 7.37 -1.09
C VAL A 211 -16.80 6.42 -1.16
N ILE A 212 -16.96 5.58 -0.15
CA ILE A 212 -18.08 4.65 0.02
C ILE A 212 -18.62 4.84 1.43
N ASN A 213 -19.91 5.16 1.57
CA ASN A 213 -20.56 5.40 2.87
C ASN A 213 -19.77 6.38 3.77
N ASP A 214 -19.33 7.50 3.20
CA ASP A 214 -18.52 8.54 3.88
C ASP A 214 -17.19 8.05 4.46
N MET A 215 -16.68 6.94 3.92
CA MET A 215 -15.40 6.33 4.28
C MET A 215 -14.51 6.15 3.05
N THR A 216 -13.20 6.16 3.26
CA THR A 216 -12.24 5.83 2.20
C THR A 216 -10.93 5.27 2.76
N VAL A 217 -10.16 4.65 1.88
CA VAL A 217 -8.76 4.29 2.11
C VAL A 217 -7.89 5.40 1.50
N ASP A 218 -6.93 5.89 2.27
CA ASP A 218 -6.00 6.93 1.82
C ASP A 218 -4.93 6.37 0.87
N THR A 219 -4.87 6.91 -0.34
CA THR A 219 -3.80 6.66 -1.32
C THR A 219 -2.43 7.08 -0.78
N SER A 220 -2.34 8.24 -0.13
CA SER A 220 -1.11 8.76 0.50
C SER A 220 -1.39 10.09 1.18
N ILE A 221 -0.98 10.20 2.44
CA ILE A 221 -1.14 11.42 3.24
C ILE A 221 -0.32 12.60 2.67
N ASN A 222 0.63 12.36 1.76
CA ASN A 222 1.48 13.41 1.20
C ASN A 222 0.84 14.17 0.03
N VAL A 223 -0.26 13.68 -0.53
CA VAL A 223 -0.88 14.23 -1.74
C VAL A 223 -2.35 14.53 -1.50
N SER A 224 -2.87 15.56 -2.18
CA SER A 224 -4.29 15.92 -2.14
C SER A 224 -5.16 14.88 -2.83
N ALA A 225 -4.61 14.18 -3.82
CA ALA A 225 -5.34 13.17 -4.59
C ALA A 225 -5.71 11.94 -3.76
N ASN A 226 -6.85 11.33 -4.11
CA ASN A 226 -7.21 9.97 -3.73
C ASN A 226 -7.70 9.23 -4.97
N TYR A 227 -9.01 9.12 -5.18
CA TYR A 227 -9.59 8.63 -6.43
C TYR A 227 -9.50 9.71 -7.51
N PHE A 228 -9.80 10.96 -7.16
CA PHE A 228 -9.67 12.11 -8.03
C PHE A 228 -8.44 12.97 -7.66
N ASP A 229 -7.99 13.78 -8.62
CA ASP A 229 -6.96 14.79 -8.36
C ASP A 229 -7.52 15.93 -7.48
N ASN A 230 -6.69 16.46 -6.58
CA ASN A 230 -7.06 17.53 -5.64
C ASN A 230 -8.28 17.24 -4.74
N GLU A 231 -8.53 15.97 -4.45
CA GLU A 231 -9.73 15.54 -3.73
C GLU A 231 -9.78 16.00 -2.26
N TYR A 232 -8.64 16.08 -1.56
CA TYR A 232 -8.59 16.40 -0.13
C TYR A 232 -7.80 17.67 0.17
N GLN A 233 -8.28 18.43 1.16
CA GLN A 233 -7.61 19.62 1.66
C GLN A 233 -6.23 19.28 2.26
N MET A 234 -5.23 20.12 1.98
CA MET A 234 -3.86 19.95 2.47
C MET A 234 -3.49 21.00 3.53
N GLN A 235 -2.60 20.63 4.44
CA GLN A 235 -1.98 21.51 5.43
C GLN A 235 -0.50 21.13 5.59
N PHE A 236 0.40 22.10 5.43
CA PHE A 236 1.86 21.91 5.54
C PHE A 236 2.43 20.75 4.69
N GLY A 237 1.83 20.50 3.52
CA GLY A 237 2.26 19.43 2.61
C GLY A 237 1.89 18.01 3.06
N LEU A 238 0.85 17.89 3.90
CA LEU A 238 0.15 16.66 4.25
C LEU A 238 -1.37 16.88 4.11
N LYS A 239 -2.17 15.82 3.96
CA LYS A 239 -3.63 15.92 4.06
C LYS A 239 -4.01 16.49 5.42
N LYS A 240 -4.93 17.46 5.43
CA LYS A 240 -5.43 18.09 6.64
C LYS A 240 -6.36 17.12 7.37
N LEU A 241 -5.95 16.64 8.53
CA LEU A 241 -6.70 15.70 9.34
C LEU A 241 -7.48 16.38 10.48
N ILE A 242 -8.70 15.93 10.70
CA ILE A 242 -9.56 16.28 11.83
C ILE A 242 -9.81 14.99 12.61
N PHE A 243 -9.39 14.93 13.87
CA PHE A 243 -9.57 13.74 14.69
C PHE A 243 -10.85 13.83 15.53
N ARG A 244 -11.73 12.83 15.41
CA ARG A 244 -12.93 12.66 16.26
C ARG A 244 -12.86 11.31 16.95
N ASN A 245 -12.86 11.31 18.28
CA ASN A 245 -12.68 10.09 19.09
C ASN A 245 -11.47 9.24 18.65
N GLY A 246 -10.45 9.92 18.14
CA GLY A 246 -9.23 9.30 17.66
C GLY A 246 -9.24 8.74 16.24
N ILE A 247 -10.34 8.90 15.51
CA ILE A 247 -10.49 8.55 14.10
C ILE A 247 -10.19 9.76 13.22
N PRO A 248 -9.36 9.61 12.16
CA PRO A 248 -9.04 10.70 11.24
C PRO A 248 -10.13 10.91 10.20
N TYR A 249 -10.48 12.17 9.99
CA TYR A 249 -11.32 12.66 8.90
C TYR A 249 -10.54 13.65 8.04
N GLY A 250 -10.82 13.70 6.74
CA GLY A 250 -10.32 14.73 5.84
C GLY A 250 -11.46 15.45 5.15
N TYR A 251 -11.30 16.75 4.90
CA TYR A 251 -12.25 17.50 4.10
C TYR A 251 -12.09 17.17 2.62
N ASN A 252 -13.07 16.49 2.04
CA ASN A 252 -13.17 16.18 0.62
C ASN A 252 -13.74 17.41 -0.10
N GLN A 253 -12.94 18.00 -0.98
CA GLN A 253 -13.24 19.25 -1.66
C GLN A 253 -14.24 19.06 -2.80
N ILE A 254 -14.33 17.86 -3.37
CA ILE A 254 -15.25 17.54 -4.46
C ILE A 254 -16.66 17.31 -3.90
N LEU A 255 -16.75 16.54 -2.81
CA LEU A 255 -18.01 16.23 -2.15
C LEU A 255 -18.45 17.30 -1.14
N ASN A 256 -17.59 18.31 -0.90
CA ASN A 256 -17.80 19.39 0.06
C ASN A 256 -18.22 18.89 1.46
N LYS A 257 -17.56 17.82 1.95
CA LYS A 257 -17.84 17.20 3.25
C LYS A 257 -16.63 16.49 3.83
N GLU A 258 -16.69 16.17 5.11
CA GLU A 258 -15.64 15.40 5.78
C GLU A 258 -15.86 13.90 5.56
N ILE A 259 -14.79 13.21 5.16
CA ILE A 259 -14.77 11.78 4.92
C ILE A 259 -13.86 11.11 5.94
N LYS A 260 -14.32 9.99 6.49
CA LYS A 260 -13.54 9.16 7.41
C LYS A 260 -12.46 8.40 6.65
N PHE A 261 -11.23 8.46 7.13
CA PHE A 261 -10.16 7.59 6.65
C PHE A 261 -10.10 6.30 7.46
N LEU A 262 -10.25 5.16 6.79
CA LEU A 262 -10.10 3.82 7.40
C LEU A 262 -8.64 3.49 7.69
N CYS A 263 -7.74 4.07 6.90
CA CYS A 263 -6.31 4.04 7.11
C CYS A 263 -5.64 5.28 6.53
N LEU A 264 -4.40 5.54 6.92
CA LEU A 264 -3.55 6.59 6.34
C LEU A 264 -2.26 5.98 5.81
N HIS A 265 -1.97 6.18 4.52
CA HIS A 265 -0.77 5.65 3.89
C HIS A 265 0.39 6.64 4.03
N CYS A 266 1.34 6.30 4.88
CA CYS A 266 2.44 7.16 5.28
C CYS A 266 3.69 6.92 4.41
N GLN A 267 3.53 6.87 3.09
CA GLN A 267 4.60 6.51 2.16
C GLN A 267 5.82 7.45 2.23
N GLY A 268 7.00 6.89 1.96
CA GLY A 268 8.25 7.64 1.84
C GLY A 268 8.59 8.43 3.11
N LYS A 269 8.77 9.75 2.99
CA LYS A 269 9.12 10.61 4.13
C LYS A 269 8.00 10.74 5.17
N ALA A 270 6.75 10.42 4.83
CA ALA A 270 5.64 10.46 5.77
C ALA A 270 5.70 9.36 6.84
N LYS A 271 6.56 8.35 6.70
CA LYS A 271 6.81 7.34 7.75
C LYS A 271 7.16 7.97 9.11
N ALA A 272 7.79 9.15 9.10
CA ALA A 272 8.10 9.90 10.33
C ALA A 272 6.85 10.40 11.08
N VAL A 273 5.71 10.52 10.38
CA VAL A 273 4.42 11.00 10.92
C VAL A 273 3.69 9.91 11.70
N MET A 274 3.97 8.62 11.43
CA MET A 274 3.27 7.47 12.05
C MET A 274 3.31 7.50 13.59
N LYS A 275 4.44 7.90 14.18
CA LYS A 275 4.54 8.08 15.66
C LYS A 275 3.51 9.08 16.19
N PHE A 276 3.30 10.18 15.48
CA PHE A 276 2.38 11.24 15.87
C PHE A 276 0.92 10.80 15.69
N LEU A 277 0.64 10.03 14.64
CA LEU A 277 -0.68 9.47 14.38
C LEU A 277 -1.06 8.40 15.42
N TYR A 278 -0.09 7.61 15.89
CA TYR A 278 -0.33 6.59 16.89
C TYR A 278 -0.71 7.18 18.26
N TYR A 279 0.13 8.04 18.82
CA TYR A 279 -0.07 8.59 20.17
C TYR A 279 -1.08 9.74 20.17
N LYS A 280 -2.21 9.56 20.88
CA LYS A 280 -3.31 10.53 20.95
C LYS A 280 -2.84 11.96 21.26
N GLN A 281 -1.94 12.12 22.22
CA GLN A 281 -1.39 13.41 22.65
C GLN A 281 -0.50 14.10 21.60
N LEU A 282 0.00 13.36 20.60
CA LEU A 282 0.85 13.90 19.54
C LEU A 282 0.09 14.20 18.25
N ARG A 283 -1.17 13.76 18.10
CA ARG A 283 -1.92 13.83 16.84
C ARG A 283 -2.07 15.22 16.30
N ASN A 284 -2.26 16.22 17.16
CA ASN A 284 -2.36 17.63 16.73
C ASN A 284 -1.05 18.18 16.14
N PHE A 285 0.06 17.45 16.28
CA PHE A 285 1.39 17.84 15.83
C PHE A 285 1.92 16.96 14.70
N TYR A 286 1.06 16.17 14.04
CA TYR A 286 1.45 15.23 12.99
C TYR A 286 2.20 15.87 11.80
N TYR A 287 2.01 17.18 11.58
CA TYR A 287 2.71 17.95 10.56
C TYR A 287 4.15 18.36 10.94
N LEU A 288 4.53 18.30 12.22
CA LEU A 288 5.86 18.76 12.68
C LEU A 288 7.02 18.09 11.94
N PRO A 289 7.05 16.75 11.72
CA PRO A 289 8.13 16.12 10.96
C PRO A 289 8.32 16.72 9.56
N LYS A 290 7.21 17.07 8.89
CA LYS A 290 7.24 17.66 7.56
C LYS A 290 7.76 19.10 7.58
N ILE A 291 7.32 19.91 8.56
CA ILE A 291 7.83 21.27 8.75
C ILE A 291 9.34 21.24 9.01
N VAL A 292 9.80 20.42 9.98
CA VAL A 292 11.22 20.30 10.32
C VAL A 292 12.06 19.87 9.12
N ALA A 293 11.62 18.85 8.37
CA ALA A 293 12.32 18.40 7.16
C ALA A 293 12.40 19.50 6.09
N THR A 294 11.32 20.27 5.90
CA THR A 294 11.27 21.37 4.93
C THR A 294 12.22 22.49 5.35
N THR A 295 12.21 22.90 6.62
CA THR A 295 13.10 23.94 7.15
C THR A 295 14.58 23.55 7.02
N LYS A 296 14.94 22.31 7.37
CA LYS A 296 16.32 21.79 7.21
C LYS A 296 16.79 21.85 5.75
N LEU A 297 15.91 21.51 4.80
CA LEU A 297 16.24 21.54 3.38
C LEU A 297 16.47 22.97 2.87
N HIS A 298 15.65 23.94 3.32
CA HIS A 298 15.85 25.35 3.00
C HIS A 298 17.16 25.88 3.57
N LEU A 299 17.47 25.57 4.84
CA LEU A 299 18.73 25.97 5.47
C LEU A 299 19.94 25.40 4.73
N LYS A 300 19.91 24.11 4.36
CA LYS A 300 21.00 23.48 3.59
C LYS A 300 21.20 24.14 2.22
N ARG A 301 20.11 24.49 1.52
CA ARG A 301 20.17 25.21 0.23
C ARG A 301 20.74 26.63 0.40
N PHE A 302 20.33 27.33 1.46
CA PHE A 302 20.83 28.66 1.78
C PHE A 302 22.34 28.64 2.07
N ILE A 303 22.80 27.72 2.93
CA ILE A 303 24.23 27.53 3.21
C ILE A 303 24.99 27.19 1.92
N LYS A 304 24.49 26.27 1.09
CA LYS A 304 25.14 25.92 -0.19
C LYS A 304 25.28 27.14 -1.10
N LYS A 305 24.26 28.01 -1.18
CA LYS A 305 24.30 29.25 -1.97
C LYS A 305 25.34 30.25 -1.45
N ILE A 306 25.49 30.37 -0.13
CA ILE A 306 26.53 31.21 0.48
C ILE A 306 27.93 30.68 0.14
N ILE A 307 28.12 29.35 0.23
CA ILE A 307 29.42 28.73 -0.04
C ILE A 307 29.77 28.77 -1.55
N SER A 308 28.79 28.60 -2.44
CA SER A 308 29.02 28.62 -3.90
C SER A 308 29.16 30.02 -4.51
N ASN A 309 28.84 31.06 -3.73
CA ASN A 309 29.03 32.47 -4.12
C ASN A 309 30.33 33.06 -3.54
N LYS A 310 31.20 32.21 -2.99
CA LYS A 310 32.63 32.47 -2.75
C LYS A 310 33.44 31.68 -3.76
#